data_AF-Q4WJD7-F1
#
_entry.id   AF-Q4WJD7-F1
#
_cell.length_a   1.000
_cell.length_b   1.000
_cell.length_c   1.000
_cell.angle_alpha   90.00
_cell.angle_beta   90.00
_cell.angle_gamma   90.00
#
_symmetry.space_group_name_H-M   'P 1'
#
loop_
_entity.id
_entity.type
_entity.pdbx_description
1 polymer ?
#
loop_
_entity_poly.entity_id
_entity_poly.type
_entity_poly.pdbx_seq_one_letter_code
_entity_poly.pdbx_strand_id
1 'polypeptide(L)'
;MESVHTIVPSCPEPCRALLSSEKKNVERGRLSITRPKHNRQQPHRPCAPLTMKFMKVGRVAIITRGRYAGKKVVIVQPNDTGSKAHPFPYAIVAGIERYPLKVTRRMGKKMVEKRSRIKPFIKIVNYNHLMPTRYTLELEGLKGAISQETFKEVSTREDAKKTVKKALEDRYTSGKNRWFFTPLRF
;
A
#
# COMPACT_ATOMS: atom_id res chain seq x y z
N MET A 1 32.05 -25.13 -1.89
CA MET A 1 31.77 -24.77 -0.48
C MET A 1 31.68 -23.25 -0.48
N GLU A 2 30.56 -22.54 -0.43
CA GLU A 2 29.22 -22.81 0.11
C GLU A 2 28.18 -21.93 -0.62
N SER A 3 27.04 -22.58 -0.90
CA SER A 3 25.66 -22.12 -0.66
C SER A 3 25.20 -20.72 -1.13
N VAL A 4 24.72 -20.66 -2.37
CA VAL A 4 23.70 -19.68 -2.80
C VAL A 4 22.34 -20.19 -2.32
N HIS A 5 21.76 -19.56 -1.29
CA HIS A 5 20.37 -19.82 -0.90
C HIS A 5 19.42 -18.99 -1.76
N THR A 6 18.83 -19.60 -2.79
CA THR A 6 17.65 -19.07 -3.46
C THR A 6 16.41 -19.70 -2.81
N ILE A 7 15.76 -18.94 -1.92
CA ILE A 7 14.42 -19.28 -1.42
C ILE A 7 13.44 -18.39 -2.19
N VAL A 8 12.79 -18.97 -3.20
CA VAL A 8 11.56 -18.41 -3.77
C VAL A 8 10.41 -19.26 -3.25
N PRO A 9 9.43 -18.67 -2.54
CA PRO A 9 8.30 -19.39 -1.98
C PRO A 9 7.32 -19.84 -3.06
N SER A 10 6.83 -21.05 -2.84
CA SER A 10 5.79 -21.78 -3.54
C SER A 10 4.52 -20.95 -3.78
N CYS A 11 4.11 -20.85 -5.05
CA CYS A 11 2.71 -20.67 -5.42
C CYS A 11 2.02 -22.05 -5.38
N PRO A 12 0.93 -22.25 -4.61
CA PRO A 12 0.12 -23.44 -4.75
C PRO A 12 -1.01 -23.18 -5.77
N GLU A 13 -0.81 -23.66 -7.00
CA GLU A 13 -1.92 -23.94 -7.93
C GLU A 13 -2.54 -25.32 -7.59
N PRO A 14 -3.80 -25.55 -7.98
CA PRO A 14 -4.73 -26.40 -7.24
C PRO A 14 -4.60 -27.91 -7.52
N CYS A 15 -5.07 -28.69 -6.54
CA CYS A 15 -5.22 -30.14 -6.52
C CYS A 15 -5.61 -30.73 -7.89
N ARG A 16 -4.65 -31.42 -8.51
CA ARG A 16 -4.90 -32.37 -9.59
C ARG A 16 -5.34 -33.70 -8.96
N ALA A 17 -6.61 -34.02 -9.13
CA ALA A 17 -7.16 -35.32 -8.78
C ALA A 17 -6.44 -36.42 -9.57
N LEU A 18 -5.89 -37.40 -8.85
CA LEU A 18 -5.42 -38.66 -9.40
C LEU A 18 -6.20 -39.79 -8.72
N LEU A 19 -7.17 -40.30 -9.48
CA LEU A 19 -7.81 -41.58 -9.26
C LEU A 19 -6.78 -42.70 -9.46
N SER A 20 -6.65 -43.60 -8.50
CA SER A 20 -6.14 -44.96 -8.74
C SER A 20 -6.80 -45.96 -7.78
N SER A 21 -7.73 -46.73 -8.36
CA SER A 21 -7.84 -48.20 -8.28
C SER A 21 -7.66 -48.92 -6.94
N GLU A 22 -8.76 -49.47 -6.40
CA GLU A 22 -8.73 -50.70 -5.60
C GLU A 22 -9.83 -51.71 -6.01
N LYS A 23 -9.35 -52.86 -6.50
CA LYS A 23 -9.81 -54.26 -6.30
C LYS A 23 -11.20 -54.69 -6.79
N LYS A 24 -11.19 -55.55 -7.82
CA LYS A 24 -12.25 -56.50 -8.16
C LYS A 24 -12.17 -57.70 -7.20
N ASN A 25 -13.30 -58.10 -6.61
CA ASN A 25 -13.55 -59.49 -6.23
C ASN A 25 -14.97 -59.88 -6.67
N VAL A 26 -15.09 -61.08 -7.22
CA VAL A 26 -16.29 -61.62 -7.86
C VAL A 26 -17.05 -62.46 -6.84
N GLU A 27 -18.32 -62.15 -6.59
CA GLU A 27 -19.28 -63.18 -6.22
C GLU A 27 -20.73 -62.83 -6.59
N ARG A 28 -21.51 -63.89 -6.70
CA ARG A 28 -22.75 -64.05 -7.46
C ARG A 28 -23.96 -63.35 -6.84
N GLY A 29 -24.88 -62.91 -7.70
CA GLY A 29 -26.32 -62.97 -7.41
C GLY A 29 -27.00 -61.66 -7.02
N ARG A 30 -28.00 -61.30 -7.84
CA ARG A 30 -29.08 -60.30 -7.62
C ARG A 30 -28.68 -58.83 -7.77
N LEU A 31 -29.15 -58.24 -8.88
CA LEU A 31 -29.30 -56.79 -9.01
C LEU A 31 -30.22 -56.26 -7.91
N SER A 32 -29.69 -55.38 -7.07
CA SER A 32 -30.48 -54.34 -6.43
C SER A 32 -29.76 -53.02 -6.63
N ILE A 33 -30.33 -52.16 -7.48
CA ILE A 33 -29.87 -50.79 -7.69
C ILE A 33 -30.21 -50.01 -6.42
N THR A 34 -29.29 -49.94 -5.46
CA THR A 34 -29.35 -48.91 -4.42
C THR A 34 -28.70 -47.66 -4.99
N ARG A 35 -29.53 -46.68 -5.37
CA ARG A 35 -29.06 -45.35 -5.78
C ARG A 35 -28.21 -44.78 -4.63
N PRO A 36 -26.92 -44.48 -4.81
CA PRO A 36 -26.19 -43.73 -3.80
C PRO A 36 -26.83 -42.35 -3.73
N LYS A 37 -27.47 -42.02 -2.59
CA LYS A 37 -27.86 -40.65 -2.29
C LYS A 37 -26.57 -39.84 -2.24
N HIS A 38 -26.24 -39.17 -3.33
CA HIS A 38 -25.26 -38.10 -3.33
C HIS A 38 -25.80 -37.03 -2.36
N ASN A 39 -25.26 -37.04 -1.14
CA ASN A 39 -25.40 -35.95 -0.21
C ASN A 39 -24.71 -34.73 -0.84
N ARG A 40 -25.46 -33.98 -1.64
CA ARG A 40 -25.01 -32.74 -2.27
C ARG A 40 -25.10 -31.62 -1.24
N GLN A 41 -24.36 -31.76 -0.15
CA GLN A 41 -24.03 -30.63 0.71
C GLN A 41 -22.56 -30.33 0.45
N GLN A 42 -22.31 -29.62 -0.66
CA GLN A 42 -21.12 -28.81 -0.71
C GLN A 42 -21.31 -27.73 0.35
N PRO A 43 -20.44 -27.60 1.37
CA PRO A 43 -20.42 -26.38 2.14
C PRO A 43 -20.10 -25.27 1.14
N HIS A 44 -21.04 -24.35 0.96
CA HIS A 44 -20.74 -23.10 0.28
C HIS A 44 -19.51 -22.54 0.99
N ARG A 45 -18.34 -22.55 0.33
CA ARG A 45 -17.20 -21.79 0.82
C ARG A 45 -17.75 -20.39 1.01
N PRO A 46 -17.69 -19.80 2.21
CA PRO A 46 -17.99 -18.39 2.31
C PRO A 46 -17.00 -17.72 1.36
N CYS A 47 -17.52 -17.16 0.26
CA CYS A 47 -16.78 -16.18 -0.51
C CYS A 47 -16.45 -15.13 0.54
N ALA A 48 -15.19 -15.11 1.00
CA ALA A 48 -14.78 -14.17 2.02
C ALA A 48 -15.28 -12.81 1.56
N PRO A 49 -16.01 -12.05 2.38
CA PRO A 49 -16.28 -10.67 2.04
C PRO A 49 -14.91 -10.02 2.00
N LEU A 50 -14.31 -9.95 0.80
CA LEU A 50 -13.11 -9.18 0.53
C LEU A 50 -13.56 -7.73 0.56
N THR A 51 -13.96 -7.25 1.74
CA THR A 51 -14.08 -5.85 2.07
C THR A 51 -12.68 -5.28 1.96
N MET A 52 -12.29 -4.98 0.72
CA MET A 52 -10.95 -4.53 0.40
C MET A 52 -10.71 -3.22 1.12
N LYS A 53 -9.91 -3.27 2.20
CA LYS A 53 -9.47 -2.06 2.90
C LYS A 53 -8.76 -1.15 1.90
N PHE A 54 -9.35 0.02 1.63
CA PHE A 54 -8.80 1.01 0.68
C PHE A 54 -7.56 1.72 1.21
N MET A 55 -7.35 1.70 2.53
CA MET A 55 -6.27 2.39 3.23
C MET A 55 -5.05 1.48 3.34
N LYS A 56 -4.35 1.33 2.20
CA LYS A 56 -3.12 0.54 2.09
C LYS A 56 -1.90 1.46 1.97
N VAL A 57 -0.73 0.91 2.27
CA VAL A 57 0.56 1.56 2.00
C VAL A 57 0.64 1.95 0.52
N GLY A 58 1.17 3.14 0.22
CA GLY A 58 1.33 3.64 -1.14
C GLY A 58 0.05 4.20 -1.76
N ARG A 59 -1.06 4.30 -1.01
CA ARG A 59 -2.24 5.04 -1.45
C ARG A 59 -2.09 6.53 -1.20
N VAL A 60 -2.61 7.32 -2.13
CA VAL A 60 -2.63 8.78 -2.02
C VAL A 60 -3.92 9.22 -1.37
N ALA A 61 -3.80 10.17 -0.45
CA ALA A 61 -4.93 10.81 0.21
C ALA A 61 -4.74 12.34 0.23
N ILE A 62 -5.82 13.07 0.50
CA ILE A 62 -5.80 14.51 0.74
C ILE A 62 -6.14 14.74 2.21
N ILE A 63 -5.41 15.64 2.87
CA ILE A 63 -5.74 16.03 4.24
C ILE A 63 -6.91 17.02 4.21
N THR A 64 -7.94 16.78 5.03
CA THR A 64 -9.13 17.64 5.11
C THR A 64 -9.05 18.67 6.23
N ARG A 65 -8.32 18.40 7.32
CA ARG A 65 -8.27 19.26 8.53
C ARG A 65 -6.84 19.58 9.00
N GLY A 66 -6.69 20.72 9.68
CA GLY A 66 -5.45 21.17 10.32
C GLY A 66 -4.50 21.95 9.40
N ARG A 67 -3.28 22.23 9.88
CA ARG A 67 -2.27 23.06 9.17
C ARG A 67 -1.95 22.60 7.74
N TYR A 68 -2.05 21.30 7.47
CA TYR A 68 -1.75 20.70 6.17
C TYR A 68 -3.00 20.38 5.35
N ALA A 69 -4.14 21.02 5.64
CA ALA A 69 -5.36 20.85 4.85
C ALA A 69 -5.12 21.20 3.37
N GLY A 70 -5.77 20.45 2.47
CA GLY A 70 -5.62 20.58 1.02
C GLY A 70 -4.27 20.09 0.48
N LYS A 71 -3.38 19.55 1.32
CA LYS A 71 -2.12 18.96 0.90
C LYS A 71 -2.30 17.47 0.58
N LYS A 72 -1.65 17.04 -0.50
CA LYS A 72 -1.62 15.66 -0.98
C LYS A 72 -0.57 14.89 -0.20
N VAL A 73 -0.94 13.69 0.21
CA VAL A 73 -0.12 12.83 1.06
C VAL A 73 -0.15 11.40 0.57
N VAL A 74 0.91 10.67 0.89
CA VAL A 74 1.01 9.23 0.69
C VAL A 74 0.97 8.57 2.05
N ILE A 75 0.19 7.49 2.15
CA ILE A 75 0.14 6.66 3.35
C ILE A 75 1.37 5.75 3.35
N VAL A 76 2.21 5.88 4.37
CA VAL A 76 3.43 5.09 4.53
C VAL A 76 3.17 3.89 5.43
N GLN A 77 2.53 4.13 6.58
CA GLN A 77 2.16 3.08 7.52
C GLN A 77 0.72 3.31 8.00
N PRO A 78 -0.24 2.46 7.60
CA PRO A 78 -1.58 2.43 8.19
C PRO A 78 -1.55 1.69 9.53
N ASN A 79 -2.19 2.24 10.56
CA ASN A 79 -2.37 1.61 11.86
C ASN A 79 -3.86 1.63 12.23
N ASP A 80 -4.51 0.47 12.12
CA ASP A 80 -5.95 0.34 12.35
C ASP A 80 -6.30 0.04 13.82
N THR A 81 -5.39 -0.61 14.56
CA THR A 81 -5.61 -1.10 15.93
C THR A 81 -5.47 0.00 17.00
N GLY A 82 -4.96 1.18 16.62
CA GLY A 82 -4.60 2.23 17.57
C GLY A 82 -3.32 1.91 18.35
N SER A 83 -2.77 2.93 19.00
CA SER A 83 -1.58 2.85 19.85
C SER A 83 -1.86 3.51 21.20
N LYS A 84 -1.03 3.27 22.22
CA LYS A 84 -1.22 3.87 23.55
C LYS A 84 -1.25 5.41 23.50
N ALA A 85 -0.47 6.02 22.60
CA ALA A 85 -0.47 7.47 22.41
C ALA A 85 -1.70 7.98 21.63
N HIS A 86 -2.26 7.14 20.76
CA HIS A 86 -3.35 7.49 19.85
C HIS A 86 -4.34 6.33 19.78
N PRO A 87 -5.39 6.32 20.62
CA PRO A 87 -6.34 5.20 20.73
C PRO A 87 -7.32 5.11 19.53
N PHE A 88 -7.18 5.99 18.54
CA PHE A 88 -7.97 6.02 17.32
C PHE A 88 -7.19 5.42 16.14
N PRO A 89 -7.84 5.01 15.05
CA PRO A 89 -7.15 4.54 13.86
C PRO A 89 -6.45 5.71 13.12
N TYR A 90 -5.19 5.52 12.77
CA TYR A 90 -4.36 6.57 12.17
C TYR A 90 -3.40 6.04 11.13
N ALA A 91 -2.94 6.93 10.24
CA ALA A 91 -1.83 6.68 9.34
C ALA A 91 -0.65 7.59 9.66
N ILE A 92 0.54 7.04 9.47
CA ILE A 92 1.74 7.83 9.24
C ILE A 92 1.76 8.22 7.77
N VAL A 93 1.76 9.53 7.52
CA VAL A 93 1.70 10.08 6.17
C VAL A 93 2.94 10.92 5.86
N ALA A 94 3.39 10.83 4.61
CA ALA A 94 4.41 11.69 4.03
C ALA A 94 3.76 12.52 2.92
N GLY A 95 3.99 13.84 2.93
CA GLY A 95 3.29 14.76 2.05
C GLY A 95 4.14 15.93 1.58
N ILE A 96 3.55 16.75 0.72
CA ILE A 96 4.18 17.96 0.18
C ILE A 96 3.55 19.21 0.81
N GLU A 97 4.35 20.00 1.52
CA GLU A 97 3.91 21.29 2.10
C GLU A 97 3.97 22.38 1.02
N ARG A 98 5.14 22.51 0.39
CA ARG A 98 5.37 23.41 -0.75
C ARG A 98 5.59 22.58 -2.00
N TYR A 99 4.66 22.74 -2.94
CA TYR A 99 4.70 22.10 -4.26
C TYR A 99 5.74 22.76 -5.17
N PRO A 100 6.29 22.00 -6.13
CA PRO A 100 7.11 22.59 -7.19
C PRO A 100 6.26 23.53 -8.04
N LEU A 101 6.88 24.61 -8.51
CA LEU A 101 6.24 25.58 -9.38
C LEU A 101 6.39 25.14 -10.84
N LYS A 102 5.42 25.53 -11.68
CA LYS A 102 5.48 25.25 -13.12
C LYS A 102 6.77 25.81 -13.73
N VAL A 103 7.48 24.94 -14.43
CA VAL A 103 8.68 25.27 -15.21
C VAL A 103 8.28 25.51 -16.67
N THR A 104 8.83 26.55 -17.29
CA THR A 104 8.64 26.84 -18.72
C THR A 104 9.97 26.82 -19.46
N ARG A 105 9.94 26.61 -20.78
CA ARG A 105 11.15 26.48 -21.62
C ARG A 105 12.06 27.72 -21.60
N ARG A 106 11.53 28.90 -21.28
CA ARG A 106 12.27 30.18 -21.27
C ARG A 106 13.14 30.37 -20.03
N MET A 107 13.01 29.51 -19.01
CA MET A 107 13.70 29.70 -17.74
C MET A 107 15.15 29.22 -17.79
N GLY A 108 16.05 29.97 -17.16
CA GLY A 108 17.43 29.56 -16.97
C GLY A 108 17.57 28.46 -15.90
N LYS A 109 18.66 27.68 -15.99
CA LYS A 109 18.95 26.52 -15.11
C LYS A 109 18.83 26.84 -13.61
N LYS A 110 19.32 28.01 -13.18
CA LYS A 110 19.24 28.48 -11.78
C LYS A 110 17.81 28.66 -11.27
N MET A 111 16.90 29.14 -12.13
CA MET A 111 15.49 29.31 -11.76
C MET A 111 14.73 27.99 -11.77
N VAL A 112 15.06 27.10 -12.72
CA VAL A 112 14.49 25.76 -12.83
C VAL A 112 14.76 24.97 -11.54
N GLU A 113 16.00 25.00 -11.05
CA GLU A 113 16.37 24.34 -9.81
C GLU A 113 15.58 24.89 -8.62
N LYS A 114 15.51 26.22 -8.46
CA LYS A 114 14.75 26.87 -7.38
C LYS A 114 13.26 26.51 -7.40
N ARG A 115 12.65 26.36 -8.59
CA ARG A 115 11.23 26.02 -8.75
C ARG A 115 10.93 24.53 -8.55
N SER A 116 11.92 23.67 -8.78
CA SER A 116 11.77 22.21 -8.65
C SER A 116 11.94 21.73 -7.20
N ARG A 117 12.44 22.58 -6.30
CA ARG A 117 12.62 22.25 -4.88
C ARG A 117 11.29 21.96 -4.19
N ILE A 118 11.23 20.84 -3.48
CA ILE A 118 10.05 20.39 -2.74
C ILE A 118 10.31 20.52 -1.23
N LYS A 119 9.33 21.03 -0.48
CA LYS A 119 9.35 20.97 0.99
C LYS A 119 8.41 19.86 1.46
N PRO A 120 8.92 18.68 1.87
CA PRO A 120 8.08 17.62 2.38
C PRO A 120 7.72 17.84 3.85
N PHE A 121 6.68 17.16 4.30
CA PHE A 121 6.33 17.02 5.71
C PHE A 121 5.97 15.57 6.05
N ILE A 122 6.14 15.25 7.32
CA ILE A 122 5.79 13.95 7.90
C ILE A 122 4.89 14.23 9.09
N LYS A 123 3.75 13.51 9.16
CA LYS A 123 2.74 13.69 10.19
C LYS A 123 1.99 12.39 10.49
N ILE A 124 1.56 12.24 11.74
CA ILE A 124 0.58 11.24 12.16
C ILE A 124 -0.82 11.85 12.00
N VAL A 125 -1.72 11.18 11.29
CA VAL A 125 -3.04 11.71 10.94
C VAL A 125 -4.12 10.65 11.17
N ASN A 126 -5.19 11.03 11.87
CA ASN A 126 -6.39 10.22 12.01
C ASN A 126 -7.06 10.01 10.64
N TYR A 127 -7.57 8.82 10.38
CA TYR A 127 -8.27 8.48 9.15
C TYR A 127 -9.46 9.39 8.82
N ASN A 128 -10.19 9.91 9.80
CA ASN A 128 -11.29 10.86 9.57
C ASN A 128 -10.82 12.17 8.93
N HIS A 129 -9.53 12.49 9.03
CA HIS A 129 -8.93 13.69 8.45
C HIS A 129 -8.27 13.44 7.10
N LEU A 130 -8.44 12.24 6.54
CA LEU A 130 -7.95 11.85 5.22
C LEU A 130 -9.13 11.62 4.28
N MET A 131 -9.12 12.30 3.15
CA MET A 131 -9.97 11.97 2.02
C MET A 131 -9.18 11.00 1.12
N PRO A 132 -9.55 9.71 1.04
CA PRO A 132 -8.86 8.76 0.19
C PRO A 132 -9.06 9.11 -1.28
N THR A 133 -8.05 8.87 -2.10
CA THR A 133 -8.12 9.10 -3.54
C THR A 133 -7.89 7.80 -4.30
N ARG A 134 -8.31 7.78 -5.57
CA ARG A 134 -8.06 6.62 -6.46
C ARG A 134 -6.57 6.39 -6.73
N TYR A 135 -5.76 7.45 -6.68
CA TYR A 135 -4.37 7.40 -7.10
C TYR A 135 -3.49 6.57 -6.17
N THR A 136 -2.53 5.88 -6.78
CA THR A 136 -1.49 5.14 -6.09
C THR A 136 -0.14 5.80 -6.35
N LEU A 137 0.74 5.74 -5.37
CA LEU A 137 2.09 6.24 -5.46
C LEU A 137 2.99 5.29 -4.66
N GLU A 138 3.63 4.39 -5.38
CA GLU A 138 4.47 3.35 -4.81
C GLU A 138 5.85 3.91 -4.50
N LEU A 139 6.10 4.33 -3.27
CA LEU A 139 7.41 4.79 -2.80
C LEU A 139 8.13 3.64 -2.08
N GLU A 140 8.84 2.82 -2.84
CA GLU A 140 9.60 1.68 -2.30
C GLU A 140 10.62 2.12 -1.23
N GLY A 141 11.25 3.30 -1.41
CA GLY A 141 12.26 3.81 -0.47
C GLY A 141 11.75 4.40 0.85
N LEU A 142 10.43 4.55 1.05
CA LEU A 142 9.90 5.18 2.28
C LEU A 142 9.29 4.19 3.27
N LYS A 143 9.10 2.93 2.88
CA LYS A 143 8.31 1.96 3.65
C LYS A 143 8.95 1.55 5.00
N GLY A 144 10.23 1.83 5.22
CA GLY A 144 10.91 1.60 6.50
C GLY A 144 11.53 2.85 7.15
N ALA A 145 11.65 3.95 6.41
CA ALA A 145 12.35 5.14 6.90
C ALA A 145 11.51 5.97 7.90
N ILE A 146 10.19 5.75 7.92
CA ILE A 146 9.26 6.55 8.74
C ILE A 146 8.44 5.62 9.62
N SER A 147 8.87 5.51 10.86
CA SER A 147 8.18 4.77 11.93
C SER A 147 7.68 5.74 13.02
N GLN A 148 6.93 5.22 13.99
CA GLN A 148 6.41 6.01 15.12
C GLN A 148 7.54 6.60 15.99
N GLU A 149 8.72 5.98 16.00
CA GLU A 149 9.87 6.40 16.81
C GLU A 149 10.52 7.68 16.24
N THR A 150 10.47 7.87 14.92
CA THR A 150 10.99 9.06 14.23
C THR A 150 10.31 10.37 14.64
N PHE A 151 9.22 10.30 15.41
CA PHE A 151 8.50 11.47 15.92
C PHE A 151 8.92 11.90 17.33
N LYS A 152 9.65 11.06 18.07
CA LYS A 152 10.06 11.38 19.45
C LYS A 152 11.21 12.40 19.45
N GLU A 153 12.16 12.24 18.55
CA GLU A 153 13.35 13.09 18.44
C GLU A 153 13.27 14.02 17.23
N VAL A 154 13.77 15.25 17.40
CA VAL A 154 13.71 16.27 16.34
C VAL A 154 14.76 16.02 15.25
N SER A 155 15.95 15.55 15.63
CA SER A 155 17.04 15.19 14.72
C SER A 155 16.61 14.14 13.69
N THR A 156 16.07 13.02 14.16
CA THR A 156 15.60 11.91 13.31
C THR A 156 14.48 12.35 12.37
N ARG A 157 13.62 13.28 12.81
CA ARG A 157 12.57 13.87 11.99
C ARG A 157 13.12 14.72 10.84
N GLU A 158 14.20 15.44 11.05
CA GLU A 158 14.86 16.22 10.01
C GLU A 158 15.53 15.33 8.97
N ASP A 159 16.16 14.25 9.41
CA ASP A 159 16.79 13.28 8.51
C ASP A 159 15.76 12.51 7.67
N ALA A 160 14.64 12.09 8.28
CA ALA A 160 13.53 11.51 7.54
C ALA A 160 12.98 12.47 6.47
N LYS A 161 12.87 13.77 6.76
CA LYS A 161 12.46 14.78 5.76
C LYS A 161 13.46 14.91 4.62
N LYS A 162 14.77 14.83 4.88
CA LYS A 162 15.80 14.87 3.83
C LYS A 162 15.67 13.67 2.89
N THR A 163 15.42 12.48 3.44
CA THR A 163 15.18 11.26 2.65
C THR A 163 13.91 11.36 1.80
N VAL A 164 12.80 11.82 2.37
CA VAL A 164 11.55 12.05 1.64
C VAL A 164 11.72 13.10 0.54
N LYS A 165 12.49 14.15 0.81
CA LYS A 165 12.76 15.22 -0.16
C LYS A 165 13.43 14.66 -1.41
N LYS A 166 14.52 13.90 -1.25
CA LYS A 166 15.25 13.28 -2.36
C LYS A 166 14.32 12.40 -3.20
N ALA A 167 13.60 11.48 -2.54
CA ALA A 167 12.67 10.56 -3.21
C ALA A 167 11.56 11.27 -4.01
N LEU A 168 11.06 12.42 -3.54
CA LEU A 168 10.03 13.19 -4.24
C LEU A 168 10.60 14.04 -5.39
N GLU A 169 11.81 14.60 -5.22
CA GLU A 169 12.49 15.36 -6.27
C GLU A 169 12.89 14.47 -7.46
N ASP A 170 13.35 13.25 -7.20
CA ASP A 170 13.68 12.26 -8.24
C ASP A 170 12.44 11.88 -9.07
N ARG A 171 11.29 11.70 -8.40
CA ARG A 171 10.01 11.41 -9.07
C ARG A 171 9.47 12.57 -9.88
N TYR A 172 9.63 13.78 -9.39
CA TYR A 172 9.22 14.98 -10.12
C TYR A 172 10.05 15.13 -11.39
N THR A 173 11.37 14.91 -11.31
CA THR A 173 12.27 14.96 -12.47
C THR A 173 11.95 13.88 -13.50
N SER A 174 11.52 12.69 -13.03
CA SER A 174 11.04 11.60 -13.88
C SER A 174 9.69 11.89 -14.57
N GLY A 175 8.99 12.98 -14.21
CA GLY A 175 7.69 13.36 -14.79
C GLY A 175 6.51 12.43 -14.40
N LYS A 176 6.71 11.52 -13.45
CA LYS A 176 5.68 10.58 -12.99
C LYS A 176 4.72 11.27 -12.01
N ASN A 177 3.49 10.76 -11.91
CA ASN A 177 2.47 11.23 -10.96
C ASN A 177 2.20 12.74 -10.99
N ARG A 178 2.00 13.32 -12.19
CA ARG A 178 1.73 14.76 -12.40
C ARG A 178 0.64 15.33 -11.48
N TRP A 179 -0.41 14.55 -11.24
CA TRP A 179 -1.50 14.95 -10.34
C TRP A 179 -0.99 15.18 -8.91
N PHE A 180 -0.08 14.37 -8.39
CA PHE A 180 0.44 14.49 -7.03
C PHE A 180 1.22 15.80 -6.82
N PHE A 181 2.00 16.23 -7.81
CA PHE A 181 2.82 17.44 -7.73
C PHE A 181 2.08 18.74 -8.09
N THR A 182 0.88 18.63 -8.66
CA THR A 182 0.05 19.81 -8.95
C THR A 182 -0.69 20.23 -7.68
N PRO A 183 -0.62 21.51 -7.25
CA PRO A 183 -1.36 21.95 -6.07
C PRO A 183 -2.88 21.83 -6.29
N LEU A 184 -3.60 21.45 -5.24
CA LEU A 184 -5.06 21.51 -5.25
C LEU A 184 -5.49 22.97 -5.07
N ARG A 185 -6.35 23.48 -5.96
CA ARG A 185 -6.97 24.80 -5.85
C ARG A 185 -8.36 24.59 -5.27
N PHE A 186 -8.67 25.26 -4.19
CA PHE A 186 -9.95 25.28 -3.49
C PHE A 186 -10.19 26.68 -2.97
#